data_AF-M1ZXY3-F1
#
_entry.id   AF-M1ZXY3-F1
#
_cell.length_a   1.000
_cell.length_b   1.000
_cell.length_c   1.000
_cell.angle_alpha   90.00
_cell.angle_beta   90.00
_cell.angle_gamma   90.00
#
_symmetry.space_group_name_H-M   'P 1'
#
loop_
_entity.id
_entity.type
_entity.pdbx_description
1 polymer ?
#
loop_
_entity_poly.entity_id
_entity_poly.type
_entity_poly.pdbx_seq_one_letter_code
_entity_poly.pdbx_strand_id
1 'polypeptide(L)'
;MLDLSKKIYGNILGNILNLIFLLFFFIIATDLTAEINNILKIYMVPFLSYWNLASLLFLFVAYASYGGIKVIGKINEVLFYATFIVFLIPLFSLKNANITNLQPLLGVGIKNIIKGIKETAISYSGFEILLIFYPFINRNVKIKRPAFKSIAFTTILYALYTLSTILYLGINASQKFLWPVITITQSIIVPIINSFKYIFYLYGL
;
A
#
# COMPACT_ATOMS: atom_id res chain seq x y z
N MET A 1 5.07 20.64 -4.25
CA MET A 1 5.60 20.70 -5.63
C MET A 1 5.14 21.95 -6.38
N LEU A 2 3.87 22.36 -6.28
CA LEU A 2 3.29 23.49 -7.02
C LEU A 2 4.09 24.81 -6.96
N ASP A 3 4.65 25.16 -5.80
CA ASP A 3 5.45 26.38 -5.64
C ASP A 3 6.95 26.16 -5.95
N LEU A 4 7.45 24.94 -5.71
CA LEU A 4 8.84 24.57 -5.96
C LEU A 4 9.14 24.40 -7.45
N SER A 5 8.22 23.78 -8.21
CA SER A 5 8.33 23.58 -9.66
C SER A 5 8.30 24.92 -10.40
N LYS A 6 7.38 25.82 -10.04
CA LYS A 6 7.29 27.17 -10.60
C LYS A 6 8.51 28.03 -10.27
N LYS A 7 9.07 27.88 -9.06
CA LYS A 7 10.27 28.63 -8.63
C LYS A 7 11.56 28.17 -9.32
N ILE A 8 11.64 26.90 -9.72
CA ILE A 8 12.85 26.32 -10.34
C ILE A 8 12.77 26.35 -11.87
N TYR A 9 11.62 26.06 -12.47
CA TYR A 9 11.46 25.87 -13.92
C TYR A 9 10.64 26.98 -14.61
N GLY A 10 10.16 27.98 -13.88
CA GLY A 10 9.31 29.05 -14.41
C GLY A 10 7.84 28.64 -14.55
N ASN A 11 7.00 29.61 -14.94
CA ASN A 11 5.54 29.47 -14.83
C ASN A 11 4.94 28.46 -15.83
N ILE A 12 5.50 28.35 -17.04
CA ILE A 12 4.98 27.47 -18.11
C ILE A 12 5.34 26.01 -17.83
N LEU A 13 6.64 25.70 -17.69
CA LEU A 13 7.10 24.34 -17.38
C LEU A 13 6.64 23.88 -16.00
N GLY A 14 6.60 24.78 -15.01
CA GLY A 14 6.06 24.48 -13.69
C GLY A 14 4.59 24.05 -13.74
N ASN A 15 3.76 24.71 -14.58
CA ASN A 15 2.35 24.34 -14.70
C ASN A 15 2.14 22.99 -15.40
N ILE A 16 2.93 22.68 -16.43
CA ILE A 16 2.89 21.36 -17.10
C ILE A 16 3.25 20.25 -16.12
N LEU A 17 4.34 20.41 -15.36
CA LEU A 17 4.75 19.42 -14.35
C LEU A 17 3.69 19.24 -13.26
N ASN A 18 3.04 20.32 -12.84
CA ASN A 18 1.96 20.26 -11.87
C ASN A 18 0.74 19.48 -12.40
N LEU A 19 0.41 19.65 -13.68
CA LEU A 19 -0.69 18.93 -14.32
C LEU A 19 -0.39 17.43 -14.44
N ILE A 20 0.83 17.08 -14.85
CA ILE A 20 1.29 15.67 -14.89
C ILE A 20 1.20 15.03 -13.50
N PHE A 21 1.64 15.76 -12.47
CA PHE A 21 1.61 15.29 -11.10
C PHE A 21 0.17 15.09 -10.61
N LEU A 22 -0.75 16.01 -10.92
CA LEU A 22 -2.16 15.87 -10.58
C LEU A 22 -2.79 14.65 -11.25
N LEU A 23 -2.53 14.44 -12.55
CA LEU A 23 -3.01 13.27 -13.28
C LEU A 23 -2.46 11.97 -12.68
N PHE A 24 -1.19 11.96 -12.27
CA PHE A 24 -0.58 10.81 -11.60
C PHE A 24 -1.30 10.43 -10.30
N PHE A 25 -1.56 11.41 -9.41
CA PHE A 25 -2.33 11.15 -8.18
C PHE A 25 -3.77 10.74 -8.47
N PHE A 26 -4.38 11.28 -9.53
CA PHE A 26 -5.72 10.90 -9.93
C PHE A 26 -5.79 9.43 -10.35
N ILE A 27 -4.84 8.98 -11.17
CA ILE A 27 -4.76 7.57 -11.59
C ILE A 27 -4.57 6.66 -10.38
N ILE A 28 -3.64 6.98 -9.48
CA ILE A 28 -3.41 6.20 -8.25
C ILE A 28 -4.67 6.14 -7.38
N ALA A 29 -5.36 7.27 -7.21
CA ALA A 29 -6.59 7.31 -6.41
C ALA A 29 -7.70 6.44 -7.02
N THR A 30 -7.84 6.43 -8.35
CA THR A 30 -8.82 5.56 -9.03
C THR A 30 -8.47 4.08 -8.92
N ASP A 31 -7.19 3.73 -9.03
CA ASP A 31 -6.71 2.35 -8.93
C ASP A 31 -6.94 1.78 -7.53
N LEU A 32 -6.54 2.54 -6.49
CA LEU A 32 -6.78 2.19 -5.09
C LEU A 32 -8.28 2.04 -4.77
N THR A 33 -9.11 2.94 -5.28
CA THR A 33 -10.57 2.86 -5.07
C THR A 33 -11.15 1.61 -5.73
N ALA A 34 -10.66 1.25 -6.93
CA ALA A 34 -11.08 0.04 -7.62
C ALA A 34 -10.66 -1.23 -6.87
N GLU A 35 -9.44 -1.26 -6.34
CA GLU A 35 -8.93 -2.39 -5.57
C GLU A 35 -9.74 -2.60 -4.28
N ILE A 36 -9.98 -1.54 -3.50
CA ILE A 36 -10.82 -1.61 -2.29
C ILE A 36 -12.23 -2.07 -2.65
N ASN A 37 -12.83 -1.54 -3.72
CA ASN A 37 -14.16 -1.96 -4.15
C ASN A 37 -14.22 -3.44 -4.54
N ASN A 38 -13.19 -3.96 -5.21
CA ASN A 38 -13.10 -5.38 -5.56
C ASN A 38 -13.02 -6.26 -4.32
N ILE A 39 -12.18 -5.91 -3.35
CA ILE A 39 -12.05 -6.63 -2.09
C ILE A 39 -13.38 -6.60 -1.31
N LEU A 40 -13.98 -5.41 -1.16
CA LEU A 40 -15.26 -5.27 -0.46
C LEU A 40 -16.37 -6.08 -1.11
N LYS A 41 -16.47 -6.07 -2.44
CA LYS A 41 -17.49 -6.86 -3.15
C LYS A 41 -17.29 -8.36 -3.00
N ILE A 42 -16.06 -8.84 -3.14
CA ILE A 42 -15.78 -10.28 -3.11
C ILE A 42 -16.01 -10.83 -1.70
N TYR A 43 -15.63 -10.07 -0.67
CA TYR A 43 -15.52 -10.63 0.69
C TYR A 43 -16.49 -10.07 1.72
N MET A 44 -17.11 -8.91 1.51
CA MET A 44 -17.96 -8.25 2.52
C MET A 44 -19.37 -7.94 2.03
N VAL A 45 -19.50 -7.23 0.91
CA VAL A 45 -20.77 -6.65 0.43
C VAL A 45 -20.98 -6.95 -1.06
N PRO A 46 -21.22 -8.22 -1.43
CA PRO A 46 -21.36 -8.62 -2.84
C PRO A 46 -22.59 -8.03 -3.52
N PHE A 47 -23.60 -7.63 -2.75
CA PHE A 47 -24.88 -7.11 -3.25
C PHE A 47 -24.86 -5.60 -3.56
N LEU A 48 -23.85 -4.84 -3.12
CA LEU A 48 -23.79 -3.41 -3.40
C LEU A 48 -23.26 -3.14 -4.80
N SER A 49 -23.81 -2.13 -5.49
CA SER A 49 -23.25 -1.70 -6.77
C SER A 49 -21.89 -1.03 -6.60
N TYR A 50 -21.03 -1.15 -7.62
CA TYR A 50 -19.70 -0.56 -7.62
C TYR A 50 -19.75 0.97 -7.42
N TRP A 51 -20.70 1.62 -8.07
CA TRP A 51 -20.89 3.08 -7.97
C TRP A 51 -21.24 3.55 -6.56
N ASN A 52 -22.04 2.77 -5.82
CA ASN A 52 -22.43 3.08 -4.45
C ASN A 52 -21.26 2.96 -3.46
N LEU A 53 -20.38 1.96 -3.64
CA LEU A 53 -19.18 1.83 -2.81
C LEU A 53 -18.18 2.95 -3.11
N ALA A 54 -17.93 3.22 -4.40
CA ALA A 54 -17.04 4.30 -4.80
C ALA A 54 -17.50 5.66 -4.27
N SER A 55 -18.79 6.00 -4.38
CA SER A 55 -19.30 7.28 -3.89
C SER A 55 -19.19 7.41 -2.37
N LEU A 56 -19.42 6.33 -1.62
CA LEU A 56 -19.25 6.31 -0.17
C LEU A 56 -17.78 6.53 0.23
N LEU A 57 -16.84 5.87 -0.44
CA LEU A 57 -15.40 6.05 -0.21
C LEU A 57 -14.98 7.50 -0.49
N PHE A 58 -15.40 8.07 -1.63
CA PHE A 58 -15.08 9.47 -1.96
C PHE A 58 -15.70 10.47 -0.98
N LEU A 59 -16.93 10.22 -0.49
CA LEU A 59 -17.56 11.04 0.55
C LEU A 59 -16.74 11.02 1.85
N PHE A 60 -16.28 9.85 2.27
CA PHE A 60 -15.46 9.72 3.46
C PHE A 60 -14.13 10.47 3.33
N VAL A 61 -13.45 10.32 2.18
CA VAL A 61 -12.19 11.04 1.90
C VAL A 61 -12.42 12.55 1.83
N ALA A 62 -13.51 13.01 1.22
CA ALA A 62 -13.86 14.42 1.16
C ALA A 62 -14.10 15.01 2.55
N TYR A 63 -14.82 14.29 3.41
CA TYR A 63 -15.05 14.67 4.80
C TYR A 63 -13.75 14.74 5.61
N ALA A 64 -12.89 13.72 5.50
CA ALA A 64 -11.58 13.71 6.15
C ALA A 64 -10.69 14.87 5.67
N SER A 65 -10.78 15.20 4.37
CA SER A 65 -10.01 16.29 3.76
C SER A 65 -10.50 17.67 4.20
N TYR A 66 -11.79 17.82 4.50
CA TYR A 66 -12.38 19.07 5.01
C TYR A 66 -11.76 19.49 6.36
N GLY A 67 -11.34 18.53 7.19
CA GLY A 67 -10.63 18.79 8.44
C GLY A 67 -9.20 19.37 8.28
N GLY A 68 -8.70 19.44 7.04
CA GLY A 68 -7.39 19.99 6.71
C GLY A 68 -6.21 19.08 7.07
N ILE A 69 -5.00 19.57 6.79
CA ILE A 69 -3.76 18.78 6.83
C ILE A 69 -3.48 18.14 8.20
N LYS A 70 -3.85 18.81 9.30
CA LYS A 70 -3.65 18.33 10.67
C LYS A 70 -4.55 17.14 11.00
N VAL A 71 -5.79 17.16 10.53
CA VAL A 71 -6.73 16.04 10.72
C VAL A 71 -6.30 14.84 9.88
N ILE A 72 -5.91 15.08 8.62
CA ILE A 72 -5.34 14.02 7.75
C ILE A 72 -4.12 13.37 8.40
N GLY A 73 -3.22 14.15 9.00
CA GLY A 73 -2.06 13.63 9.73
C GLY A 73 -2.43 12.71 10.90
N LYS A 74 -3.39 13.12 11.73
CA LYS A 74 -3.88 12.31 12.86
C LYS A 74 -4.57 11.02 12.40
N ILE A 75 -5.39 11.09 11.36
CA ILE A 75 -6.05 9.92 10.78
C ILE A 75 -4.98 8.94 10.26
N ASN A 76 -3.97 9.43 9.53
CA ASN A 76 -2.88 8.59 9.05
C ASN A 76 -2.07 7.95 10.17
N GLU A 77 -1.85 8.65 11.29
CA GLU A 77 -1.16 8.08 12.45
C GLU A 77 -1.95 6.92 13.07
N VAL A 78 -3.26 7.08 13.25
CA VAL A 78 -4.14 6.00 13.76
C VAL A 78 -4.19 4.83 12.77
N LEU A 79 -4.36 5.12 11.48
CA LEU A 79 -4.35 4.10 10.43
C LEU A 79 -3.01 3.36 10.40
N PHE A 80 -1.88 4.05 10.56
CA PHE A 80 -0.57 3.42 10.58
C PHE A 80 -0.45 2.39 11.70
N TYR A 81 -0.83 2.72 12.94
CA TYR A 81 -0.76 1.78 14.06
C TYR A 81 -1.73 0.61 13.89
N ALA A 82 -2.96 0.88 13.42
CA ALA A 82 -3.95 -0.16 13.20
C ALA A 82 -3.51 -1.12 12.09
N THR A 83 -3.03 -0.58 10.96
CA THR A 83 -2.45 -1.37 9.87
C THR A 83 -1.24 -2.14 10.34
N PHE A 84 -0.37 -1.57 11.18
CA PHE A 84 0.81 -2.27 11.69
C PHE A 84 0.47 -3.50 12.53
N ILE A 85 -0.60 -3.45 13.34
CA ILE A 85 -1.07 -4.62 14.11
C ILE A 85 -1.56 -5.72 13.16
N VAL A 86 -2.37 -5.32 12.19
CA VAL A 86 -2.86 -6.21 11.13
C VAL A 86 -1.68 -6.83 10.37
N PHE A 87 -0.61 -6.05 10.19
CA PHE A 87 0.59 -6.46 9.48
C PHE A 87 1.37 -7.60 10.16
N LEU A 88 1.18 -7.82 11.46
CA LEU A 88 1.85 -8.90 12.18
C LEU A 88 1.14 -10.25 12.02
N ILE A 89 -0.12 -10.25 11.59
CA ILE A 89 -0.94 -11.46 11.51
C ILE A 89 -0.38 -12.50 10.51
N PRO A 90 0.05 -12.12 9.29
CA PRO A 90 0.55 -13.09 8.32
C PRO A 90 1.87 -13.73 8.77
N LEU A 91 2.65 -13.08 9.64
CA LEU A 91 3.87 -13.66 10.19
C LEU A 91 3.59 -14.91 11.05
N PHE A 92 2.40 -15.04 11.63
CA PHE A 92 2.03 -16.27 12.36
C PHE A 92 1.87 -17.48 11.43
N SER A 93 1.64 -17.28 10.13
CA SER A 93 1.58 -18.39 9.16
C SER A 93 2.93 -19.07 8.97
N LEU A 94 4.03 -18.39 9.32
CA LEU A 94 5.38 -18.95 9.28
C LEU A 94 5.54 -20.21 10.14
N LYS A 95 4.65 -20.47 11.11
CA LYS A 95 4.65 -21.74 11.86
C LYS A 95 4.43 -22.96 10.95
N ASN A 96 3.70 -22.79 9.86
CA ASN A 96 3.40 -23.83 8.88
C ASN A 96 4.20 -23.62 7.57
N ALA A 97 5.20 -22.74 7.59
CA ALA A 97 6.06 -22.50 6.44
C ALA A 97 6.92 -23.72 6.12
N ASN A 98 7.11 -24.00 4.83
CA ASN A 98 8.06 -25.00 4.39
C ASN A 98 9.20 -24.35 3.60
N ILE A 99 10.43 -24.48 4.10
CA ILE A 99 11.64 -23.90 3.48
C ILE A 99 11.88 -24.47 2.08
N THR A 100 11.41 -25.69 1.77
CA THR A 100 11.55 -26.26 0.42
C THR A 100 10.81 -25.44 -0.63
N ASN A 101 9.79 -24.66 -0.24
CA ASN A 101 9.05 -23.78 -1.14
C ASN A 101 9.87 -22.60 -1.67
N LEU A 102 11.02 -22.29 -1.05
CA LEU A 102 11.96 -21.28 -1.56
C LEU A 102 12.80 -21.79 -2.74
N GLN A 103 12.83 -23.10 -2.97
CA GLN A 103 13.66 -23.68 -4.02
C GLN A 103 12.94 -23.66 -5.38
N PRO A 104 13.65 -23.34 -6.48
CA PRO A 104 15.07 -22.96 -6.55
C PRO A 104 15.29 -21.46 -6.27
N LEU A 105 16.13 -21.14 -5.29
CA LEU A 105 16.60 -19.77 -5.04
C LEU A 105 17.45 -19.32 -6.23
N LEU A 106 17.11 -18.16 -6.82
CA LEU A 106 17.84 -17.54 -7.95
C LEU A 106 17.92 -18.38 -9.24
N GLY A 107 17.20 -19.51 -9.34
CA GLY A 107 17.24 -20.40 -10.51
C GLY A 107 16.64 -19.82 -11.80
N VAL A 108 15.98 -18.66 -11.71
CA VAL A 108 15.27 -18.02 -12.83
C VAL A 108 16.20 -17.10 -13.67
N GLY A 109 17.44 -16.88 -13.24
CA GLY A 109 18.45 -16.07 -13.95
C GLY A 109 18.31 -14.54 -13.77
N ILE A 110 19.43 -13.83 -13.90
CA ILE A 110 19.56 -12.37 -13.64
C ILE A 110 18.58 -11.52 -14.47
N LYS A 111 18.29 -11.92 -15.71
CA LYS A 111 17.33 -11.20 -16.57
C LYS A 111 15.94 -11.11 -15.94
N ASN A 112 15.48 -12.19 -15.32
CA ASN A 112 14.18 -12.23 -14.66
C ASN A 112 14.18 -11.48 -13.33
N ILE A 113 15.33 -11.43 -12.64
CA ILE A 113 15.51 -10.58 -11.46
C ILE A 113 15.35 -9.09 -11.84
N ILE A 114 16.01 -8.64 -12.91
CA ILE A 114 15.89 -7.25 -13.38
C ILE A 114 14.45 -6.92 -13.79
N LYS A 115 13.76 -7.86 -14.45
CA LYS A 115 12.34 -7.71 -14.77
C LYS A 115 11.48 -7.55 -13.50
N GLY A 116 11.71 -8.37 -12.48
CA GLY A 116 11.02 -8.28 -11.20
C GLY A 116 11.28 -6.96 -10.46
N ILE A 117 12.49 -6.41 -10.54
CA ILE A 117 12.79 -5.08 -9.99
C ILE A 117 11.91 -4.01 -10.65
N LYS A 118 11.74 -4.07 -11.98
CA LYS A 118 10.90 -3.09 -12.70
C LYS A 118 9.42 -3.22 -12.32
N GLU A 119 8.91 -4.43 -12.20
CA GLU A 119 7.50 -4.67 -11.83
C GLU A 119 7.20 -4.25 -10.38
N THR A 120 8.14 -4.50 -9.46
CA THR A 120 7.98 -4.13 -8.03
C THR A 120 8.25 -2.66 -7.73
N ALA A 121 8.93 -1.93 -8.62
CA ALA A 121 9.21 -0.51 -8.43
C ALA A 121 7.94 0.34 -8.25
N ILE A 122 6.85 -0.01 -8.94
CA ILE A 122 5.57 0.69 -8.84
C ILE A 122 4.99 0.54 -7.43
N SER A 123 5.16 -0.61 -6.77
CA SER A 123 4.70 -0.85 -5.40
C SER A 123 5.38 0.03 -4.34
N TYR A 124 6.53 0.62 -4.67
CA TYR A 124 7.24 1.58 -3.81
C TYR A 124 6.86 3.04 -4.10
N SER A 125 5.95 3.29 -5.04
CA SER A 125 5.39 4.62 -5.24
C SER A 125 4.55 5.03 -4.01
N GLY A 126 4.63 6.30 -3.64
CA GLY A 126 4.04 6.87 -2.44
C GLY A 126 4.98 7.84 -1.71
N PHE A 127 6.29 7.72 -1.92
CA PHE A 127 7.26 8.68 -1.37
C PHE A 127 7.10 10.09 -1.97
N GLU A 128 6.51 10.21 -3.16
CA GLU A 128 6.26 11.48 -3.84
C GLU A 128 5.32 12.39 -3.04
N ILE A 129 4.47 11.81 -2.17
CA ILE A 129 3.54 12.55 -1.32
C ILE A 129 4.27 13.49 -0.35
N LEU A 130 5.52 13.17 0.03
CA LEU A 130 6.37 14.04 0.85
C LEU A 130 6.58 15.41 0.20
N LEU A 131 6.57 15.51 -1.14
CA LEU A 131 6.70 16.78 -1.86
C LEU A 131 5.47 17.69 -1.74
N ILE A 132 4.32 17.11 -1.40
CA ILE A 132 3.07 17.84 -1.12
C ILE A 132 3.06 18.29 0.35
N PHE A 133 3.47 17.41 1.27
CA PHE A 133 3.50 17.72 2.70
C PHE A 133 4.68 18.62 3.11
N TYR A 134 5.75 18.69 2.32
CA TYR A 134 6.94 19.49 2.60
C TYR A 134 6.68 20.91 3.15
N PRO A 135 5.84 21.76 2.54
CA PRO A 135 5.55 23.10 3.05
C PRO A 135 4.82 23.13 4.40
N PHE A 136 4.15 22.03 4.79
CA PHE A 136 3.41 21.92 6.05
C PHE A 136 4.24 21.36 7.21
N ILE A 137 5.48 20.93 6.95
CA ILE A 137 6.37 20.37 7.98
C ILE A 137 7.08 21.50 8.73
N ASN A 138 7.19 21.36 10.05
CA ASN A 138 7.93 22.29 10.90
C ASN A 138 9.38 22.42 10.43
N ARG A 139 9.86 23.67 10.26
CA ARG A 139 11.21 24.00 9.74
C ARG A 139 12.36 23.37 10.53
N ASN A 140 12.15 23.00 11.79
CA ASN A 140 13.16 22.39 12.66
C ASN A 140 13.34 20.89 12.43
N VAL A 141 12.47 20.24 11.65
CA VAL A 141 12.53 18.79 11.39
C VAL A 141 13.43 18.51 10.19
N LYS A 142 14.48 17.72 10.38
CA LYS A 142 15.34 17.23 9.28
C LYS A 142 14.61 16.13 8.49
N ILE A 143 13.77 16.50 7.53
CA ILE A 143 12.87 15.61 6.74
C ILE A 143 13.59 14.43 6.08
N LYS A 144 14.87 14.57 5.70
CA LYS A 144 15.64 13.50 5.07
C LYS A 144 15.73 12.23 5.93
N ARG A 145 15.99 12.37 7.24
CA ARG A 145 16.16 11.22 8.14
C ARG A 145 14.89 10.37 8.29
N PRO A 146 13.71 10.92 8.63
CA PRO A 146 12.49 10.14 8.69
C PRO A 146 12.10 9.58 7.31
N ALA A 147 12.29 10.33 6.21
CA ALA A 147 12.00 9.82 4.87
C ALA A 147 12.78 8.54 4.53
N PHE A 148 14.11 8.52 4.76
CA PHE A 148 14.91 7.32 4.55
C PHE A 148 14.53 6.17 5.48
N LYS A 149 14.19 6.47 6.75
CA LYS A 149 13.72 5.44 7.69
C LYS A 149 12.40 4.82 7.23
N SER A 150 11.46 5.62 6.74
CA SER A 150 10.18 5.13 6.21
C SER A 150 10.37 4.22 5.01
N ILE A 151 11.23 4.60 4.05
CA ILE A 151 11.51 3.77 2.88
C ILE A 151 12.14 2.44 3.29
N ALA A 152 13.19 2.48 4.13
CA ALA A 152 13.86 1.26 4.60
C ALA A 152 12.90 0.35 5.37
N PHE A 153 12.03 0.92 6.19
CA PHE A 153 10.99 0.19 6.91
C PHE A 153 10.02 -0.51 5.94
N THR A 154 9.46 0.21 4.96
CA THR A 154 8.56 -0.37 3.96
C THR A 154 9.24 -1.47 3.14
N THR A 155 10.51 -1.31 2.76
CA THR A 155 11.28 -2.33 2.04
C THR A 155 11.45 -3.61 2.86
N ILE A 156 11.80 -3.50 4.14
CA ILE A 156 11.93 -4.66 5.03
C ILE A 156 10.58 -5.37 5.17
N LEU A 157 9.51 -4.61 5.35
CA LEU A 157 8.16 -5.14 5.48
C LEU A 157 7.71 -5.90 4.22
N TYR A 158 7.91 -5.33 3.03
CA TYR A 158 7.59 -6.02 1.77
C TYR A 158 8.42 -7.29 1.56
N ALA A 159 9.70 -7.25 1.92
CA ALA A 159 10.56 -8.42 1.87
C ALA A 159 10.07 -9.55 2.80
N LEU A 160 9.68 -9.22 4.04
CA LEU A 160 9.11 -10.19 4.97
C LEU A 160 7.80 -10.80 4.46
N TYR A 161 6.96 -9.99 3.81
CA TYR A 161 5.68 -10.45 3.26
C TYR A 161 5.84 -11.40 2.09
N THR A 162 6.67 -11.01 1.13
CA THR A 162 6.99 -11.84 -0.03
C THR A 162 7.65 -13.16 0.39
N LEU A 163 8.55 -13.13 1.38
CA LEU A 163 9.12 -14.36 1.94
C LEU A 163 8.05 -15.22 2.62
N SER A 164 7.21 -14.62 3.47
CA SER A 164 6.16 -15.36 4.18
C SER A 164 5.14 -15.98 3.22
N THR A 165 4.80 -15.28 2.14
CA THR A 165 3.85 -15.78 1.15
C THR A 165 4.41 -16.93 0.32
N ILE A 166 5.66 -16.83 -0.10
CA ILE A 166 6.36 -17.90 -0.82
C ILE A 166 6.55 -19.12 0.09
N LEU A 167 6.95 -18.91 1.35
CA LEU A 167 7.19 -19.99 2.31
C LEU A 167 5.92 -20.78 2.63
N TYR A 168 4.77 -20.11 2.71
CA TYR A 168 3.49 -20.75 3.03
C TYR A 168 2.81 -21.37 1.80
N LEU A 169 2.64 -20.60 0.71
CA LEU A 169 1.89 -21.03 -0.48
C LEU A 169 2.76 -21.74 -1.53
N GLY A 170 4.06 -21.46 -1.55
CA GLY A 170 4.94 -21.82 -2.67
C GLY A 170 4.83 -20.87 -3.86
N ILE A 171 5.93 -20.77 -4.63
CA ILE A 171 6.10 -19.83 -5.76
C ILE A 171 4.95 -19.93 -6.79
N ASN A 172 4.55 -21.16 -7.11
CA ASN A 172 3.54 -21.41 -8.15
C ASN A 172 2.13 -21.02 -7.73
N ALA A 173 1.80 -21.15 -6.44
CA ALA A 173 0.49 -20.77 -5.93
C ALA A 173 0.43 -19.26 -5.65
N SER A 174 1.51 -18.66 -5.14
CA SER A 174 1.56 -17.22 -4.88
C SER A 174 1.35 -16.37 -6.13
N GLN A 175 1.72 -16.86 -7.32
CA GLN A 175 1.50 -16.16 -8.60
C GLN A 175 0.06 -16.28 -9.12
N LYS A 176 -0.73 -17.24 -8.62
CA LYS A 176 -2.10 -17.48 -9.09
C LYS A 176 -3.16 -16.69 -8.31
N PHE A 177 -2.84 -16.28 -7.09
CA PHE A 177 -3.75 -15.48 -6.26
C PHE A 177 -3.56 -14.00 -6.53
N LEU A 178 -4.67 -13.27 -6.69
CA LEU A 178 -4.66 -11.81 -6.80
C LEU A 178 -4.20 -11.15 -5.49
N TRP A 179 -4.60 -11.71 -4.34
CA TRP A 179 -4.20 -11.24 -3.00
C TRP A 179 -3.62 -12.37 -2.15
N PRO A 180 -2.35 -12.79 -2.38
CA PRO A 180 -1.74 -13.93 -1.70
C PRO A 180 -1.69 -13.78 -0.17
N VAL A 181 -1.51 -12.55 0.31
CA VAL A 181 -1.47 -12.21 1.74
C VAL A 181 -2.79 -12.53 2.41
N ILE A 182 -3.90 -12.07 1.83
CA ILE A 182 -5.25 -12.35 2.31
C ILE A 182 -5.49 -13.85 2.39
N THR A 183 -5.13 -14.61 1.34
CA THR A 183 -5.30 -16.07 1.30
C THR A 183 -4.59 -16.79 2.45
N ILE A 184 -3.41 -16.31 2.84
CA ILE A 184 -2.66 -16.88 3.97
C ILE A 184 -3.38 -16.62 5.28
N THR A 185 -3.92 -15.40 5.47
CA THR A 185 -4.67 -15.06 6.68
C THR A 185 -5.97 -15.85 6.81
N GLN A 186 -6.60 -16.24 5.70
CA GLN A 186 -7.77 -17.13 5.72
C GLN A 186 -7.46 -18.52 6.29
N SER A 187 -6.21 -18.97 6.19
CA SER A 187 -5.79 -20.28 6.69
C SER A 187 -5.46 -20.29 8.19
N ILE A 188 -5.34 -19.11 8.82
CA ILE A 188 -5.03 -18.96 10.24
C ILE A 188 -6.34 -18.93 11.03
N ILE A 189 -6.65 -20.02 11.74
CA ILE A 189 -7.81 -20.11 12.64
C ILE A 189 -7.34 -19.67 14.04
N VAL A 190 -7.80 -18.51 14.51
CA VAL A 190 -7.56 -18.06 15.90
C VAL A 190 -8.85 -18.23 16.71
N PRO A 191 -8.84 -18.96 17.84
CA PRO A 191 -10.07 -19.39 18.54
C PRO A 191 -10.90 -18.27 19.21
N ILE A 192 -10.43 -17.02 19.25
CA ILE A 192 -11.12 -15.88 19.91
C ILE A 192 -11.74 -14.89 18.91
N ILE A 193 -11.31 -14.87 17.65
CA ILE A 193 -11.88 -14.02 16.60
C ILE A 193 -12.10 -14.90 15.38
N ASN A 194 -13.38 -15.23 15.09
CA ASN A 194 -13.74 -16.16 14.01
C ASN A 194 -13.22 -15.76 12.63
N SER A 195 -12.85 -14.49 12.39
CA SER A 195 -12.05 -14.12 11.22
C SER A 195 -11.39 -12.74 11.35
N PHE A 196 -10.06 -12.67 11.47
CA PHE A 196 -9.29 -11.41 11.30
C PHE A 196 -9.46 -10.77 9.91
N LYS A 197 -10.07 -11.50 8.97
CA LYS A 197 -10.34 -11.12 7.57
C LYS A 197 -10.98 -9.74 7.39
N TYR A 198 -11.95 -9.39 8.23
CA TYR A 198 -12.72 -8.16 8.06
C TYR A 198 -11.88 -6.91 8.30
N ILE A 199 -10.82 -7.04 9.11
CA ILE A 199 -9.91 -5.95 9.39
C ILE A 199 -9.02 -5.71 8.16
N PHE A 200 -8.44 -6.77 7.57
CA PHE A 200 -7.65 -6.66 6.33
C PHE A 200 -8.44 -6.05 5.17
N TYR A 201 -9.69 -6.51 4.96
CA TYR A 201 -10.55 -5.97 3.92
C TYR A 201 -10.87 -4.49 4.05
N LEU A 202 -10.94 -3.99 5.29
CA LEU A 202 -11.19 -2.57 5.55
C LEU A 202 -9.97 -1.70 5.22
N TYR A 203 -8.76 -2.27 5.27
CA TYR A 203 -7.51 -1.58 4.93
C TYR A 203 -7.06 -1.76 3.48
N GLY A 204 -7.77 -2.57 2.67
CA GLY A 204 -7.38 -2.87 1.29
C GLY A 204 -6.08 -3.70 1.19
N LEU A 205 -5.75 -4.46 2.24
CA LEU A 205 -4.60 -5.37 2.34
C LEU A 205 -5.03 -6.82 2.17
#